data_AF-A0A9D6V459-F1
#
_entry.id   AF-A0A9D6V459-F1
#
_cell.length_a   1.000
_cell.length_b   1.000
_cell.length_c   1.000
_cell.angle_alpha   90.00
_cell.angle_beta   90.00
_cell.angle_gamma   90.00
#
_symmetry.space_group_name_H-M   'P 1'
#
loop_
_entity.id
_entity.type
_entity.pdbx_description
1 polymer ?
#
loop_
_entity_poly.entity_id
_entity_poly.type
_entity_poly.pdbx_seq_one_letter_code
_entity_poly.pdbx_strand_id
1 'polypeptide(L)'
;MSAKSRTGEEISDIRPEGVHSGEGDYAGDDEEAEVVIATARNMPRPSTCLPAPPMGKVGKCTVSLLGDISAVTSIEEVEKTNKSGQARTPVITVIQAVLARAGGSMLLEELAPEVQKYWNRPFPTSPYSTEEFIYIIARHSDNIRTS
;
A
#
# COMPACT_ATOMS: atom_id res chain seq x y z
N MET A 1 18.26 -51.47 17.00
CA MET A 1 17.27 -51.64 18.09
C MET A 1 16.49 -50.35 18.17
N SER A 2 15.29 -50.34 17.57
CA SER A 2 14.00 -50.39 18.27
C SER A 2 13.58 -49.06 18.89
N ALA A 3 12.47 -48.57 18.35
CA ALA A 3 11.72 -47.37 18.62
C ALA A 3 11.36 -47.12 20.10
N LYS A 4 11.02 -45.85 20.38
CA LYS A 4 9.79 -45.56 21.12
C LYS A 4 9.26 -44.15 20.79
N SER A 5 8.26 -44.15 19.92
CA SER A 5 7.26 -43.10 19.80
C SER A 5 6.44 -43.00 21.09
N ARG A 6 5.98 -41.80 21.44
CA ARG A 6 4.84 -41.62 22.35
C ARG A 6 3.93 -40.51 21.82
N THR A 7 2.80 -40.96 21.29
CA THR A 7 1.56 -40.27 20.95
C THR A 7 0.71 -40.01 22.21
N GLY A 8 -0.30 -39.13 22.06
CA GLY A 8 -1.42 -38.90 23.00
C GLY A 8 -1.54 -37.40 23.34
N GLU A 9 -2.27 -36.56 22.60
CA GLU A 9 -3.75 -36.40 22.62
C GLU A 9 -4.33 -36.40 24.05
N GLU A 10 -4.89 -35.26 24.48
CA GLU A 10 -6.34 -35.14 24.74
C GLU A 10 -6.73 -33.70 25.11
N ILE A 11 -7.65 -33.16 24.32
CA ILE A 11 -8.43 -31.96 24.59
C ILE A 11 -9.44 -32.34 25.68
N SER A 12 -9.35 -31.74 26.86
CA SER A 12 -10.31 -31.98 27.95
C SER A 12 -11.44 -30.96 27.90
N ASP A 13 -12.58 -31.47 27.44
CA ASP A 13 -13.91 -31.35 28.04
C ASP A 13 -14.36 -30.03 28.68
N ILE A 14 -15.20 -29.37 27.87
CA ILE A 14 -16.37 -28.57 28.20
C ILE A 14 -17.08 -29.06 29.48
N ARG A 15 -17.30 -28.16 30.44
CA ARG A 15 -18.34 -28.29 31.48
C ARG A 15 -19.27 -27.07 31.41
N PRO A 16 -20.56 -27.25 31.10
CA PRO A 16 -21.57 -26.25 31.40
C PRO A 16 -22.16 -26.56 32.78
N GLU A 17 -21.77 -25.79 33.80
CA GLU A 17 -22.46 -25.80 35.08
C GLU A 17 -23.29 -24.52 35.23
N GLY A 18 -24.57 -24.70 35.54
CA GLY A 18 -25.42 -23.61 36.02
C GLY A 18 -26.82 -23.60 35.43
N VAL A 19 -27.60 -24.65 35.69
CA VAL A 19 -29.06 -24.60 35.58
C VAL A 19 -29.57 -23.57 36.61
N HIS A 20 -30.19 -22.49 36.13
CA HIS A 20 -31.07 -21.66 36.94
C HIS A 20 -32.47 -21.75 36.35
N SER A 21 -33.30 -22.56 37.02
CA SER A 21 -34.74 -22.57 36.87
C SER A 21 -35.28 -21.23 37.33
N GLY A 22 -35.57 -20.35 36.37
CA GLY A 22 -36.33 -19.13 36.58
C GLY A 22 -37.60 -19.22 35.74
N GLU A 23 -38.72 -19.54 36.39
CA GLU A 23 -40.04 -19.30 35.84
C GLU A 23 -40.18 -17.80 35.56
N GLY A 24 -40.39 -17.46 34.30
CA GLY A 24 -40.60 -16.10 33.84
C GLY A 24 -41.27 -16.13 32.49
N ASP A 25 -42.58 -15.89 32.48
CA ASP A 25 -43.38 -15.69 31.28
C ASP A 25 -42.86 -14.46 30.51
N TYR A 26 -42.00 -14.69 29.53
CA TYR A 26 -41.65 -13.70 28.50
C TYR A 26 -42.15 -14.19 27.16
N ALA A 27 -43.33 -13.70 26.76
CA ALA A 27 -43.68 -13.55 25.36
C ALA A 27 -42.78 -12.43 24.80
N GLY A 28 -41.63 -12.82 24.23
CA GLY A 28 -40.75 -11.92 23.49
C GLY A 28 -40.55 -12.52 22.11
N ASP A 29 -40.97 -11.79 21.08
CA ASP A 29 -40.67 -12.03 19.67
C ASP A 29 -39.20 -12.45 19.50
N ASP A 30 -38.97 -13.71 19.16
CA ASP A 30 -37.73 -14.12 18.49
C ASP A 30 -37.80 -13.58 17.05
N GLU A 31 -37.57 -12.27 16.89
CA GLU A 31 -37.10 -11.75 15.61
C GLU A 31 -35.72 -12.37 15.39
N GLU A 32 -35.66 -13.46 14.63
CA GLU A 32 -34.43 -13.97 14.04
C GLU A 32 -33.79 -12.84 13.22
N ALA A 33 -32.94 -12.04 13.87
CA ALA A 33 -32.12 -11.06 13.20
C ALA A 33 -31.19 -11.83 12.27
N GLU A 34 -31.57 -11.88 10.99
CA GLU A 34 -30.81 -12.50 9.91
C GLU A 34 -29.37 -12.00 10.03
N VAL A 35 -28.44 -12.89 10.39
CA VAL A 35 -27.02 -12.56 10.49
C VAL A 35 -26.55 -12.29 9.07
N VAL A 36 -26.67 -11.04 8.62
CA VAL A 36 -26.13 -10.60 7.34
C VAL A 36 -24.62 -10.59 7.48
N ILE A 37 -24.00 -11.74 7.20
CA ILE A 37 -22.56 -11.86 7.08
C ILE A 37 -22.15 -10.91 5.96
N ALA A 38 -21.46 -9.82 6.32
CA ALA A 38 -20.94 -8.85 5.38
C ALA A 38 -19.92 -9.56 4.46
N THR A 39 -20.40 -10.03 3.31
CA THR A 39 -19.52 -10.61 2.29
C THR A 39 -18.58 -9.52 1.76
N ALA A 40 -17.41 -9.88 1.24
CA ALA A 40 -16.43 -8.91 0.69
C ALA A 40 -17.00 -7.98 -0.41
N ARG A 41 -18.18 -8.31 -0.96
CA ARG A 41 -18.94 -7.47 -1.89
C ARG A 41 -19.68 -6.31 -1.22
N ASN A 42 -20.00 -6.45 0.06
CA ASN A 42 -20.71 -5.45 0.88
C ASN A 42 -19.74 -4.52 1.63
N MET A 43 -18.43 -4.77 1.54
CA MET A 43 -17.45 -3.79 2.03
C MET A 43 -17.41 -2.60 1.07
N PRO A 44 -17.49 -1.35 1.57
CA PRO A 44 -17.23 -0.18 0.73
C PRO A 44 -15.83 -0.35 0.14
N ARG A 45 -15.76 -0.49 -1.18
CA ARG A 45 -14.46 -0.55 -1.85
C ARG A 45 -13.77 0.78 -1.58
N PRO A 46 -12.51 0.79 -1.11
CA PRO A 46 -11.75 2.03 -1.11
C PRO A 46 -11.81 2.55 -2.54
N SER A 47 -12.36 3.75 -2.72
CA SER A 47 -12.34 4.40 -4.02
C SER A 47 -10.87 4.55 -4.39
N THR A 48 -10.40 3.74 -5.35
CA THR A 48 -9.04 3.85 -5.91
C THR A 48 -8.96 5.06 -6.83
N CYS A 49 -9.64 6.16 -6.47
CA CYS A 49 -9.61 7.41 -7.19
C CYS A 49 -8.41 8.17 -6.69
N LEU A 50 -7.43 8.38 -7.57
CA LEU A 50 -6.41 9.39 -7.34
C LEU A 50 -7.11 10.71 -7.01
N PRO A 51 -6.53 11.53 -6.11
CA PRO A 51 -7.11 12.81 -5.72
C PRO A 51 -7.32 13.71 -6.96
N ALA A 52 -8.23 14.68 -6.86
CA ALA A 52 -8.44 15.66 -7.92
C ALA A 52 -7.09 16.26 -8.38
N PRO A 53 -6.93 16.54 -9.69
CA PRO A 53 -5.69 17.11 -10.21
C PRO A 53 -5.34 18.40 -9.46
N PRO A 54 -4.05 18.59 -9.13
CA PRO A 54 -3.62 19.77 -8.39
C PRO A 54 -3.93 21.03 -9.20
N MET A 55 -4.57 22.02 -8.56
CA MET A 55 -4.87 23.30 -9.22
C MET A 55 -3.59 24.16 -9.26
N GLY A 56 -2.90 24.18 -10.40
CA GLY A 56 -1.75 25.06 -10.63
C GLY A 56 -0.59 24.41 -11.39
N LYS A 57 0.44 25.20 -11.71
CA LYS A 57 1.66 24.69 -12.38
C LYS A 57 2.54 23.96 -11.37
N VAL A 58 2.40 22.64 -11.27
CA VAL A 58 3.21 21.80 -10.37
C VAL A 58 4.68 21.68 -10.78
N GLY A 59 5.03 21.98 -12.04
CA GLY A 59 6.41 21.85 -12.55
C GLY A 59 7.47 22.63 -11.75
N LYS A 60 7.07 23.73 -11.11
CA LYS A 60 7.95 24.58 -10.28
C LYS A 60 8.13 24.08 -8.84
N CYS A 61 7.41 23.04 -8.44
CA CYS A 61 7.57 22.46 -7.10
C CYS A 61 8.91 21.75 -6.99
N THR A 62 9.56 21.91 -5.85
CA THR A 62 10.76 21.14 -5.51
C THR A 62 10.34 19.86 -4.81
N VAL A 63 10.87 18.73 -5.28
CA VAL A 63 10.70 17.43 -4.65
C VAL A 63 12.01 17.07 -3.96
N SER A 64 11.94 16.77 -2.66
CA SER A 64 13.11 16.46 -1.83
C SER A 64 12.93 15.14 -1.09
N LEU A 65 13.99 14.35 -1.02
CA LEU A 65 14.07 13.19 -0.14
C LEU A 65 14.21 13.65 1.30
N LEU A 66 13.43 13.03 2.20
CA LEU A 66 13.54 13.22 3.64
C LEU A 66 14.46 12.19 4.30
N GLY A 67 14.62 11.02 3.66
CA GLY A 67 15.50 9.95 4.14
C GLY A 67 16.95 10.10 3.69
N ASP A 68 17.83 9.30 4.30
CA ASP A 68 19.23 9.21 3.92
C ASP A 68 19.39 8.64 2.50
N ILE A 69 20.18 9.31 1.68
CA ILE A 69 20.45 8.95 0.28
C ILE A 69 21.07 7.56 0.20
N SER A 70 21.91 7.16 1.17
CA SER A 70 22.56 5.85 1.16
C SER A 70 21.62 4.67 1.42
N ALA A 71 20.42 4.93 1.96
CA ALA A 71 19.43 3.90 2.23
C ALA A 71 18.48 3.65 1.04
N VAL A 72 18.58 4.47 -0.02
CA VAL A 72 17.75 4.37 -1.22
C VAL A 72 18.39 3.43 -2.23
N THR A 73 17.57 2.62 -2.91
CA THR A 73 18.00 1.79 -4.05
C THR A 73 18.69 2.65 -5.10
N SER A 74 19.88 2.23 -5.54
CA SER A 74 20.65 3.01 -6.50
C SER A 74 20.01 2.98 -7.90
N ILE A 75 20.32 3.97 -8.72
CA ILE A 75 19.77 4.03 -10.09
C ILE A 75 20.26 2.86 -10.96
N GLU A 76 21.47 2.36 -10.70
CA GLU A 76 22.06 1.22 -11.40
C GLU A 76 21.32 -0.08 -11.07
N GLU A 77 20.90 -0.26 -9.82
CA GLU A 77 20.08 -1.39 -9.39
C GLU A 77 18.68 -1.35 -10.00
N VAL A 78 18.08 -0.15 -10.08
CA VAL A 78 16.80 0.07 -10.78
C VAL A 78 16.93 -0.32 -12.26
N GLU A 79 17.99 0.13 -12.94
CA GLU A 79 18.23 -0.24 -14.34
C GLU A 79 18.41 -1.75 -14.52
N LYS A 80 19.23 -2.39 -13.67
CA LYS A 80 19.47 -3.83 -13.72
C LYS A 80 18.16 -4.60 -13.55
N THR A 81 17.33 -4.16 -12.61
CA THR A 81 16.02 -4.77 -12.34
C THR A 81 15.08 -4.59 -13.52
N ASN A 82 15.01 -3.40 -14.11
CA ASN A 82 14.16 -3.11 -15.27
C ASN A 82 14.62 -3.85 -16.54
N LYS A 83 15.93 -4.06 -16.72
CA LYS A 83 16.52 -4.86 -17.81
C LYS A 83 16.24 -6.35 -17.65
N SER A 84 16.21 -6.86 -16.41
CA SER A 84 15.98 -8.29 -16.13
C SER A 84 14.56 -8.78 -16.50
N GLY A 85 13.57 -7.87 -16.55
CA GLY A 85 12.18 -8.20 -16.86
C GLY A 85 11.45 -9.05 -15.82
N GLN A 86 12.15 -9.51 -14.77
CA GLN A 86 11.61 -10.40 -13.75
C GLN A 86 10.78 -9.68 -12.70
N ALA A 87 11.17 -8.45 -12.34
CA ALA A 87 10.51 -7.67 -11.30
C ALA A 87 10.16 -6.27 -11.79
N ARG A 88 9.04 -5.77 -11.27
CA ARG A 88 8.53 -4.43 -11.57
C ARG A 88 9.04 -3.48 -10.49
N THR A 89 9.99 -2.61 -10.82
CA THR A 89 10.35 -1.53 -9.89
C THR A 89 9.10 -0.66 -9.67
N PRO A 90 8.78 -0.26 -8.44
CA PRO A 90 7.73 0.72 -8.16
C PRO A 90 8.14 2.14 -8.58
N VAL A 91 7.20 2.98 -9.01
CA VAL A 91 7.51 4.33 -9.50
C VAL A 91 8.11 5.20 -8.40
N ILE A 92 7.67 5.02 -7.15
CA ILE A 92 8.23 5.71 -6.00
C ILE A 92 9.72 5.38 -5.81
N THR A 93 10.13 4.13 -6.00
CA THR A 93 11.54 3.72 -5.91
C THR A 93 12.36 4.37 -7.02
N VAL A 94 11.81 4.50 -8.23
CA VAL A 94 12.49 5.21 -9.32
C VAL A 94 12.62 6.70 -9.02
N ILE A 95 11.56 7.34 -8.52
CA ILE A 95 11.61 8.75 -8.08
C ILE A 95 12.70 8.94 -7.03
N GLN A 96 12.75 8.07 -6.01
CA GLN A 96 13.75 8.15 -4.95
C GLN A 96 15.17 7.94 -5.49
N ALA A 97 15.40 6.96 -6.37
CA ALA A 97 16.70 6.70 -6.97
C ALA A 97 17.21 7.89 -7.81
N VAL A 98 16.31 8.54 -8.57
CA VAL A 98 16.66 9.74 -9.36
C VAL A 98 16.99 10.92 -8.44
N LEU A 99 16.20 11.15 -7.39
CA LEU A 99 16.48 12.20 -6.41
C LEU A 99 17.78 11.95 -5.65
N ALA A 100 18.04 10.71 -5.26
CA ALA A 100 19.28 10.29 -4.59
C ALA A 100 20.51 10.62 -5.44
N ARG A 101 20.45 10.28 -6.74
CA ARG A 101 21.50 10.61 -7.71
C ARG A 101 21.69 12.13 -7.89
N ALA A 102 20.61 12.91 -7.82
CA ALA A 102 20.64 14.36 -7.97
C ALA A 102 21.14 15.12 -6.72
N GLY A 103 21.48 14.43 -5.64
CA GLY A 103 21.90 15.06 -4.37
C GLY A 103 20.76 15.32 -3.39
N GLY A 104 19.60 14.68 -3.59
CA GLY A 104 18.49 14.64 -2.63
C GLY A 104 17.29 15.50 -2.99
N SER A 105 17.41 16.47 -3.90
CA SER A 105 16.30 17.35 -4.29
C SER A 105 16.37 17.76 -5.75
N MET A 106 15.22 17.92 -6.40
CA MET A 106 15.11 18.32 -7.81
C MET A 106 13.77 19.03 -8.09
N LEU A 107 13.73 19.90 -9.10
CA LEU A 107 12.48 20.47 -9.59
C LEU A 107 11.65 19.41 -10.30
N LEU A 108 10.33 19.48 -10.16
CA LEU A 108 9.42 18.48 -10.74
C LEU A 108 9.51 18.42 -12.27
N GLU A 109 9.73 19.55 -12.94
CA GLU A 109 9.92 19.64 -14.40
C GLU A 109 11.21 18.96 -14.89
N GLU A 110 12.25 18.90 -14.04
CA GLU A 110 13.51 18.20 -14.33
C GLU A 110 13.43 16.72 -13.94
N LEU A 111 12.70 16.43 -12.85
CA LEU A 111 12.50 15.08 -12.33
C LEU A 111 11.65 14.23 -13.27
N ALA A 112 10.58 14.79 -13.84
CA ALA A 112 9.66 14.07 -14.72
C ALA A 112 10.35 13.36 -15.92
N PRO A 113 11.17 14.05 -16.75
CA PRO A 113 11.86 13.39 -17.85
C PRO A 113 12.90 12.36 -17.37
N GLU A 114 13.58 12.60 -16.25
CA GLU A 114 14.52 11.61 -15.69
C GLU A 114 13.79 10.35 -15.24
N VAL A 115 12.72 10.49 -14.45
CA VAL A 115 11.90 9.35 -14.02
C VAL A 115 11.35 8.61 -15.24
N GLN A 116 10.95 9.30 -16.31
CA GLN A 116 10.49 8.66 -17.54
C GLN A 116 11.57 7.84 -18.27
N LYS A 117 12.85 8.21 -18.18
CA LYS A 117 13.95 7.40 -18.75
C LYS A 117 14.08 6.06 -18.04
N TYR A 118 13.93 6.05 -16.72
CA TYR A 118 14.13 4.88 -15.88
C TYR A 118 12.85 4.06 -15.68
N TRP A 119 11.70 4.74 -15.68
CA TRP A 119 10.38 4.14 -15.68
C TRP A 119 10.08 3.64 -17.08
N ASN A 120 10.47 2.38 -17.36
CA ASN A 120 10.33 1.72 -18.67
C ASN A 120 8.86 1.41 -19.04
N ARG A 121 7.95 2.37 -18.85
CA ARG A 121 6.50 2.27 -19.00
C ARG A 121 5.90 3.61 -19.39
N PRO A 122 4.79 3.60 -20.14
CA PRO A 122 4.00 4.80 -20.31
C PRO A 122 3.46 5.25 -18.95
N PHE A 123 3.56 6.55 -18.68
CA PHE A 123 2.85 7.16 -17.57
C PHE A 123 1.34 7.10 -17.86
N PRO A 124 0.49 6.97 -16.82
CA PRO A 124 -0.94 7.16 -16.97
C PRO A 124 -1.20 8.67 -17.20
N THR A 125 -1.16 9.09 -18.46
CA THR A 125 -1.23 10.51 -18.88
C THR A 125 -2.64 11.10 -18.94
N SER A 126 -3.65 10.41 -18.39
CA SER A 126 -5.01 10.91 -18.32
C SER A 126 -5.67 10.39 -17.03
N PRO A 127 -6.22 11.27 -16.17
CA PRO A 127 -6.41 12.72 -16.35
C PRO A 127 -5.20 13.61 -16.00
N TYR A 128 -4.02 13.05 -15.68
CA TYR A 128 -2.88 13.79 -15.13
C TYR A 128 -1.72 13.93 -16.12
N SER A 129 -0.98 15.04 -16.07
CA SER A 129 0.36 15.11 -16.68
C SER A 129 1.35 14.20 -15.94
N THR A 130 2.49 13.90 -16.56
CA THR A 130 3.57 13.15 -15.89
C THR A 130 4.02 13.84 -14.60
N GLU A 131 4.13 15.16 -14.63
CA GLU A 131 4.52 15.94 -13.45
C GLU A 131 3.44 15.86 -12.36
N GLU A 132 2.17 16.05 -12.72
CA GLU A 132 1.05 15.94 -11.78
C GLU A 132 0.96 14.55 -11.13
N PHE A 133 1.20 13.51 -11.91
CA PHE A 133 1.22 12.14 -11.40
C PHE A 133 2.35 11.91 -10.40
N ILE A 134 3.57 12.36 -10.73
CA ILE A 134 4.72 12.29 -9.82
C ILE A 134 4.45 13.13 -8.56
N TYR A 135 3.87 14.32 -8.71
CA TYR A 135 3.52 15.19 -7.61
C TYR A 135 2.52 14.54 -6.65
N ILE A 136 1.47 13.90 -7.16
CA ILE A 136 0.48 13.18 -6.36
C ILE A 136 1.16 12.06 -5.58
N ILE A 137 1.96 11.23 -6.24
CA ILE A 137 2.68 10.14 -5.57
C ILE A 137 3.64 10.66 -4.49
N ALA A 138 4.42 11.69 -4.81
CA ALA A 138 5.37 12.29 -3.89
C ALA A 138 4.67 12.88 -2.67
N ARG A 139 3.52 13.55 -2.85
CA ARG A 139 2.75 14.15 -1.76
C ARG A 139 2.12 13.13 -0.81
N HIS A 140 1.93 11.89 -1.27
CA HIS A 140 1.42 10.79 -0.45
C HIS A 140 2.53 9.88 0.10
N SER A 141 3.81 10.23 -0.08
CA SER A 141 4.93 9.47 0.45
C SER A 141 5.45 10.10 1.74
N ASP A 142 5.69 9.28 2.76
CA ASP A 142 6.32 9.74 4.01
C ASP A 142 7.81 10.08 3.84
N ASN A 143 8.45 9.57 2.77
CA ASN A 143 9.88 9.71 2.54
C ASN A 143 10.24 10.87 1.61
N ILE A 144 9.23 11.57 1.08
CA ILE A 144 9.39 12.63 0.10
C ILE A 144 8.62 13.86 0.54
N ARG A 145 9.26 15.02 0.44
CA ARG A 145 8.64 16.32 0.66
C ARG A 145 8.49 17.05 -0.66
N THR A 146 7.31 17.64 -0.88
CA THR A 146 7.06 18.59 -1.96
C THR A 146 6.87 19.99 -1.37
N SER A 147 7.54 20.99 -1.96
CA SER A 147 7.49 22.41 -1.55
C SER A 147 7.31 23.33 -2.74
#